data_AF-A0A973SDW2-F1
#
_entry.id   AF-A0A973SDW2-F1
#
_cell.length_a   1.000
_cell.length_b   1.000
_cell.length_c   1.000
_cell.angle_alpha   90.00
_cell.angle_beta   90.00
_cell.angle_gamma   90.00
#
_symmetry.space_group_name_H-M   'P 1'
#
loop_
_entity.id
_entity.type
_entity.pdbx_description
1 polymer ?
#
loop_
_entity_poly.entity_id
_entity_poly.type
_entity_poly.pdbx_seq_one_letter_code
_entity_poly.pdbx_strand_id
1 'polypeptide(L)'
;THTERQSVLFEDGREFTFLITEGVLRTWPGELTVMAAQFDRLRQMAMHPGVRLGILPWSAAMRGLPMVSFTVYDDREVAVEMFTGELLMAQPDKVATHVQQFRRLEESAVYGEEAIALINRVEMDLARLPAVNLDDESSSK
;
A
#
# COMPACT_ATOMS: atom_id res chain seq x y z
N THR A 1 -5.53 11.19 12.68
CA THR A 1 -4.27 10.57 13.17
C THR A 1 -4.11 9.22 12.51
N HIS A 2 -3.22 9.12 11.52
CA HIS A 2 -2.99 7.90 10.71
C HIS A 2 -2.68 6.65 11.56
N THR A 3 -2.11 6.85 12.75
CA THR A 3 -1.78 5.79 13.72
C THR A 3 -3.00 5.14 14.39
N GLU A 4 -4.10 5.85 14.60
CA GLU A 4 -5.29 5.27 15.28
C GLU A 4 -6.06 4.27 14.39
N ARG A 5 -5.97 4.41 13.06
CA ARG A 5 -6.54 3.43 12.12
C ARG A 5 -5.82 2.07 12.17
N GLN A 6 -4.54 2.03 12.51
CA GLN A 6 -3.77 0.78 12.52
C GLN A 6 -4.19 -0.19 13.64
N SER A 7 -4.71 0.31 14.75
CA SER A 7 -5.25 -0.50 15.86
C SER A 7 -6.56 -1.20 15.51
N VAL A 8 -7.35 -0.62 14.58
CA VAL A 8 -8.64 -1.17 14.13
C VAL A 8 -8.45 -2.37 13.19
N LEU A 9 -7.25 -2.55 12.63
CA LEU A 9 -6.93 -3.66 11.71
C LEU A 9 -6.95 -5.04 12.37
N PHE A 10 -6.97 -5.08 13.70
CA PHE A 10 -6.90 -6.32 14.49
C PHE A 10 -8.13 -6.51 15.38
N GLU A 11 -9.23 -5.79 15.13
CA GLU A 11 -10.52 -6.08 15.76
C GLU A 11 -11.13 -7.36 15.18
N ASP A 12 -11.47 -8.31 16.05
CA ASP A 12 -12.10 -9.58 15.65
C ASP A 12 -13.40 -9.34 14.86
N GLY A 13 -13.54 -10.03 13.73
CA GLY A 13 -14.73 -9.97 12.86
C GLY A 13 -14.65 -8.97 11.70
N ARG A 14 -13.53 -8.27 11.52
CA ARG A 14 -13.28 -7.44 10.33
C ARG A 14 -12.26 -8.11 9.41
N GLU A 15 -12.56 -8.10 8.11
CA GLU A 15 -11.62 -8.52 7.07
C GLU A 15 -11.16 -7.29 6.29
N PHE A 16 -9.84 -7.19 6.09
CA PHE A 16 -9.24 -6.11 5.33
C PHE A 16 -8.51 -6.67 4.11
N THR A 17 -8.77 -6.10 2.93
CA THR A 17 -7.91 -6.34 1.76
C THR A 17 -7.16 -5.05 1.44
N PHE A 18 -5.83 -5.17 1.36
CA PHE A 18 -4.95 -4.08 0.96
C PHE A 18 -4.32 -4.41 -0.38
N LEU A 19 -4.27 -3.42 -1.28
CA LEU A 19 -3.47 -3.48 -2.49
C LEU A 19 -2.46 -2.35 -2.47
N ILE A 20 -1.19 -2.71 -2.64
CA ILE A 20 -0.10 -1.75 -2.76
C ILE A 20 0.69 -2.03 -4.03
N THR A 21 1.33 -1.02 -4.59
CA THR A 21 2.22 -1.22 -5.74
C THR A 21 3.60 -1.63 -5.27
N GLU A 22 4.35 -2.39 -6.07
CA GLU A 22 5.79 -2.56 -5.82
C GLU A 22 6.51 -1.20 -5.74
N GLY A 23 6.01 -0.19 -6.46
CA GLY A 23 6.55 1.16 -6.43
C GLY A 23 6.52 1.81 -5.04
N VAL A 24 5.48 1.60 -4.24
CA VAL A 24 5.45 2.16 -2.88
C VAL A 24 6.46 1.49 -1.94
N LEU A 25 6.78 0.22 -2.18
CA LEU A 25 7.85 -0.47 -1.43
C LEU A 25 9.23 0.09 -1.73
N ARG A 26 9.39 0.77 -2.86
CA ARG A 26 10.64 1.37 -3.35
C ARG A 26 10.68 2.89 -3.19
N THR A 27 9.59 3.50 -2.73
CA THR A 27 9.47 4.96 -2.58
C THR A 27 9.29 5.30 -1.11
N TRP A 28 10.31 5.90 -0.50
CA TRP A 28 10.35 6.13 0.93
C TRP A 28 10.98 7.49 1.29
N PRO A 29 10.42 8.23 2.27
CA PRO A 29 11.07 9.39 2.84
C PRO A 29 11.99 9.02 4.02
N GLY A 30 13.31 9.12 3.86
CA GLY A 30 14.28 9.06 4.97
C GLY A 30 15.33 7.94 4.85
N GLU A 31 15.82 7.44 5.99
CA GLU A 31 16.87 6.42 6.05
C GLU A 31 16.37 4.98 5.84
N LEU A 32 17.19 4.16 5.16
CA LEU A 32 16.92 2.74 4.88
C LEU A 32 16.70 1.90 6.16
N THR A 33 17.26 2.29 7.30
CA THR A 33 17.14 1.59 8.58
C THR A 33 15.68 1.54 9.09
N VAL A 34 14.89 2.57 8.80
CA VAL A 34 13.47 2.61 9.18
C VAL A 34 12.62 1.74 8.26
N MET A 35 13.06 1.50 7.03
CA MET A 35 12.33 0.64 6.08
C MET A 35 12.34 -0.84 6.47
N ALA A 36 13.39 -1.34 7.11
CA ALA A 36 13.44 -2.74 7.56
C ALA A 36 12.26 -3.09 8.49
N ALA A 37 11.99 -2.22 9.46
CA ALA A 37 10.83 -2.37 10.35
C ALA A 37 9.48 -2.31 9.60
N GLN A 38 9.39 -1.52 8.52
CA GLN A 38 8.18 -1.48 7.68
C GLN A 38 8.00 -2.76 6.88
N PHE A 39 9.07 -3.32 6.31
CA PHE A 39 9.01 -4.59 5.61
C PHE A 39 8.62 -5.74 6.54
N ASP A 40 9.16 -5.78 7.76
CA ASP A 40 8.76 -6.76 8.77
C ASP A 40 7.27 -6.64 9.12
N ARG A 41 6.75 -5.41 9.20
CA ARG A 41 5.33 -5.20 9.44
C ARG A 41 4.46 -5.68 8.27
N LEU A 42 4.87 -5.41 7.03
CA LEU A 42 4.15 -5.88 5.84
C LEU A 42 4.13 -7.41 5.75
N ARG A 43 5.24 -8.08 6.10
CA ARG A 43 5.29 -9.55 6.20
C ARG A 43 4.32 -10.08 7.25
N GLN A 44 4.29 -9.48 8.44
CA GLN A 44 3.34 -9.85 9.49
C GLN A 44 1.88 -9.66 9.03
N MET A 45 1.58 -8.56 8.35
CA MET A 45 0.25 -8.32 7.77
C MET A 45 -0.11 -9.37 6.71
N ALA A 46 0.84 -9.76 5.84
CA ALA A 46 0.62 -10.78 4.82
C ALA A 46 0.31 -12.17 5.40
N MET A 47 0.70 -12.43 6.65
CA MET A 47 0.46 -13.70 7.35
C MET A 47 -0.77 -13.65 8.29
N HIS A 48 -1.38 -12.49 8.49
CA HIS A 48 -2.49 -12.33 9.43
C HIS A 48 -3.81 -12.83 8.82
N PRO A 49 -4.59 -13.68 9.51
CA PRO A 49 -5.79 -14.30 8.93
C PRO A 49 -6.91 -13.31 8.57
N GLY A 50 -7.01 -12.18 9.27
CA GLY A 50 -7.98 -11.11 8.95
C GLY A 50 -7.51 -10.09 7.90
N VAL A 51 -6.31 -10.28 7.32
CA VAL A 51 -5.72 -9.34 6.37
C VAL A 51 -5.29 -10.06 5.11
N ARG A 52 -5.77 -9.58 3.97
CA ARG A 52 -5.30 -9.99 2.65
C ARG A 52 -4.46 -8.87 2.04
N LEU A 53 -3.15 -9.00 2.14
CA LEU A 53 -2.21 -8.06 1.52
C LEU A 53 -1.82 -8.53 0.11
N GLY A 54 -2.24 -7.76 -0.90
CA GLY A 54 -1.84 -7.92 -2.28
C GLY A 54 -0.81 -6.88 -2.70
N ILE A 55 0.16 -7.31 -3.49
CA ILE A 55 1.17 -6.42 -4.09
C ILE A 55 1.02 -6.48 -5.61
N LEU A 56 0.98 -5.33 -6.26
CA LEU A 56 0.98 -5.19 -7.71
C LEU A 56 2.44 -5.13 -8.20
N PRO A 57 2.98 -6.23 -8.77
CA PRO A 57 4.36 -6.24 -9.25
C PRO A 57 4.50 -5.38 -10.50
N TRP A 58 5.67 -4.77 -10.70
CA TRP A 58 5.92 -4.00 -11.94
C TRP A 58 5.92 -4.87 -13.21
N SER A 59 6.14 -6.18 -13.07
CA SER A 59 6.10 -7.14 -14.17
C SER A 59 4.69 -7.57 -14.57
N ALA A 60 3.65 -7.20 -13.81
CA ALA A 60 2.28 -7.62 -14.10
C ALA A 60 1.66 -6.81 -15.25
N ALA A 61 0.92 -7.51 -16.12
CA ALA A 61 0.04 -6.87 -17.09
C ALA A 61 -1.20 -6.32 -16.37
N MET A 62 -1.16 -5.04 -16.03
CA MET A 62 -2.18 -4.38 -15.21
C MET A 62 -3.55 -4.32 -15.88
N ARG A 63 -4.58 -4.83 -15.21
CA ARG A 63 -5.99 -4.76 -15.65
C ARG A 63 -6.71 -3.47 -15.23
N GLY A 64 -6.02 -2.60 -14.50
CA GLY A 64 -6.44 -1.26 -14.12
C GLY A 64 -5.22 -0.48 -13.62
N LEU A 65 -5.26 0.86 -13.70
CA LEU A 65 -4.18 1.70 -13.19
C LEU A 65 -4.52 2.21 -11.77
N PRO A 66 -3.60 2.05 -10.79
CA PRO A 66 -3.76 2.62 -9.46
C PRO A 66 -3.35 4.09 -9.49
N MET A 67 -4.23 4.95 -10.02
CA MET A 67 -3.91 6.38 -10.22
C MET A 67 -3.88 7.18 -8.91
N VAL A 68 -4.71 6.80 -7.94
CA VAL A 68 -4.85 7.47 -6.64
C VAL A 68 -5.05 6.42 -5.55
N SER A 69 -4.65 6.75 -4.32
CA SER A 69 -4.98 5.95 -3.14
C SER A 69 -6.47 6.14 -2.82
N PHE A 70 -7.18 5.04 -2.63
CA PHE A 70 -8.56 5.06 -2.16
C PHE A 70 -8.85 3.88 -1.26
N THR A 71 -9.82 4.06 -0.36
CA THR A 71 -10.35 3.01 0.52
C THR A 71 -11.85 2.90 0.29
N VAL A 72 -12.35 1.66 0.16
CA VAL A 72 -13.78 1.37 0.13
C VAL A 72 -14.20 0.85 1.51
N TYR A 73 -15.24 1.44 2.08
CA TYR A 73 -15.86 1.00 3.33
C TYR A 73 -17.21 0.34 3.05
N ASP A 74 -17.32 -0.96 3.35
CA ASP A 74 -18.54 -1.76 3.30
C ASP A 74 -19.35 -1.65 1.99
N ASP A 75 -18.69 -1.43 0.85
CA ASP A 75 -19.32 -1.14 -0.45
C ASP A 75 -20.36 0.01 -0.40
N ARG A 76 -20.18 0.96 0.54
CA ARG A 76 -21.12 2.07 0.80
C ARG A 76 -20.48 3.44 0.73
N GLU A 77 -19.19 3.53 1.06
CA GLU A 77 -18.46 4.79 1.05
C GLU A 77 -17.06 4.57 0.48
N VAL A 78 -16.54 5.59 -0.19
CA VAL A 78 -15.18 5.64 -0.70
C VAL A 78 -14.50 6.90 -0.16
N ALA A 79 -13.30 6.72 0.37
CA ALA A 79 -12.38 7.81 0.68
C ALA A 79 -11.24 7.81 -0.33
N VAL A 80 -10.99 8.94 -0.98
CA VAL A 80 -9.83 9.16 -1.86
C VAL A 80 -8.88 10.14 -1.18
N GLU A 81 -7.64 9.71 -1.01
CA GLU A 81 -6.60 10.52 -0.37
C GLU A 81 -5.87 11.37 -1.40
N MET A 82 -5.71 12.67 -1.10
CA MET A 82 -4.99 13.64 -1.92
C MET A 82 -4.07 14.49 -1.03
N PHE A 83 -3.06 15.13 -1.63
CA PHE A 83 -2.17 16.03 -0.90
C PHE A 83 -2.91 17.17 -0.19
N THR A 84 -4.03 17.62 -0.76
CA THR A 84 -4.83 18.73 -0.25
C THR A 84 -5.91 18.31 0.74
N GLY A 85 -6.08 17.02 1.00
CA GLY A 85 -7.11 16.50 1.89
C GLY A 85 -7.73 15.19 1.39
N GLU A 86 -8.91 14.86 1.93
CA GLU A 86 -9.64 13.64 1.61
C GLU A 86 -10.95 13.98 0.90
N LEU A 87 -11.31 13.21 -0.13
CA LEU A 87 -12.62 13.27 -0.78
C LEU A 87 -13.44 12.04 -0.38
N LEU A 88 -14.58 12.27 0.28
CA LEU A 88 -15.54 11.24 0.65
C LEU A 88 -16.68 11.17 -0.37
N MET A 89 -17.02 9.97 -0.81
CA MET A 89 -18.09 9.70 -1.78
C MET A 89 -18.96 8.55 -1.29
N ALA A 90 -20.27 8.75 -1.27
CA ALA A 90 -21.26 7.73 -0.89
C ALA A 90 -22.32 7.49 -1.99
N GLN A 91 -22.18 8.15 -3.15
CA GLN A 91 -23.10 7.95 -4.27
C GLN A 91 -22.92 6.53 -4.84
N PRO A 92 -23.99 5.72 -4.99
CA PRO A 92 -23.86 4.30 -5.36
C PRO A 92 -23.09 4.04 -6.66
N ASP A 93 -23.23 4.91 -7.65
CA ASP A 93 -22.51 4.79 -8.94
C ASP A 93 -20.99 5.04 -8.77
N LYS A 94 -20.61 5.99 -7.92
CA LYS A 94 -19.21 6.29 -7.61
C LYS A 94 -18.58 5.17 -6.81
N VAL A 95 -19.30 4.67 -5.80
CA VAL A 95 -18.84 3.53 -4.99
C VAL A 95 -18.64 2.30 -5.86
N ALA A 96 -19.64 1.95 -6.69
CA ALA A 96 -19.56 0.79 -7.60
C ALA A 96 -18.37 0.88 -8.57
N THR A 97 -18.06 2.09 -9.05
CA THR A 97 -16.91 2.32 -9.94
C THR A 97 -15.58 2.00 -9.23
N HIS A 98 -15.41 2.45 -7.99
CA HIS A 98 -14.18 2.19 -7.22
C HIS A 98 -14.07 0.73 -6.80
N VAL A 99 -15.18 0.09 -6.42
CA VAL A 99 -15.22 -1.37 -6.15
C VAL A 99 -14.79 -2.16 -7.38
N GLN A 100 -15.32 -1.82 -8.57
CA GLN A 100 -14.91 -2.47 -9.81
C GLN A 100 -13.43 -2.25 -10.12
N GLN A 101 -12.92 -1.03 -9.89
CA GLN A 101 -11.51 -0.73 -10.10
C GLN A 101 -10.62 -1.52 -9.14
N PHE A 102 -11.01 -1.63 -7.86
CA PHE A 102 -10.30 -2.41 -6.86
C PHE A 102 -10.20 -3.89 -7.29
N ARG A 103 -11.33 -4.50 -7.70
CA ARG A 103 -11.34 -5.89 -8.20
C ARG A 103 -10.43 -6.10 -9.40
N ARG A 104 -10.38 -5.17 -10.35
CA ARG A 104 -9.47 -5.24 -11.50
C ARG A 104 -7.99 -5.20 -11.07
N LEU A 105 -7.67 -4.40 -10.06
CA LEU A 105 -6.32 -4.36 -9.50
C LEU A 105 -6.00 -5.68 -8.79
N GLU A 106 -6.93 -6.25 -8.02
CA GLU A 106 -6.73 -7.55 -7.36
C GLU A 106 -6.36 -8.66 -8.33
N GLU A 107 -6.97 -8.70 -9.52
CA GLU A 107 -6.64 -9.68 -10.57
C GLU A 107 -5.19 -9.59 -11.07
N SER A 108 -4.49 -8.49 -10.79
CA SER A 108 -3.08 -8.25 -11.17
C SER A 108 -2.11 -8.38 -9.99
N ALA A 109 -2.61 -8.64 -8.78
CA ALA A 109 -1.82 -8.66 -7.56
C ALA A 109 -1.34 -10.08 -7.21
N VAL A 110 -0.19 -10.15 -6.55
CA VAL A 110 0.34 -11.36 -5.90
C VAL A 110 0.06 -11.30 -4.40
N TYR A 111 -0.11 -12.45 -3.76
CA TYR A 111 -0.52 -12.59 -2.36
C TYR A 111 0.34 -13.63 -1.63
N GLY A 112 0.23 -13.67 -0.29
CA GLY A 112 0.85 -14.72 0.53
C GLY A 112 2.36 -14.82 0.33
N GLU A 113 2.85 -16.03 0.07
CA GLU A 113 4.29 -16.30 -0.12
C GLU A 113 4.91 -15.49 -1.27
N GLU A 114 4.18 -15.29 -2.37
CA GLU A 114 4.67 -14.51 -3.51
C GLU A 114 4.83 -13.03 -3.14
N ALA A 115 3.90 -12.48 -2.37
CA ALA A 115 3.99 -11.13 -1.84
C ALA A 115 5.18 -10.98 -0.87
N ILE A 116 5.36 -11.94 0.03
CA ILE A 116 6.52 -11.97 0.97
C ILE A 116 7.84 -12.06 0.19
N ALA A 117 7.91 -12.91 -0.84
CA ALA A 117 9.09 -13.02 -1.68
C ALA A 117 9.40 -11.70 -2.40
N LEU A 118 8.38 -10.98 -2.88
CA LEU A 118 8.54 -9.68 -3.50
C LEU A 118 9.06 -8.64 -2.49
N ILE A 119 8.51 -8.58 -1.28
CA ILE A 119 9.00 -7.71 -0.19
C ILE A 119 10.49 -7.98 0.08
N ASN A 120 10.88 -9.26 0.21
CA ASN A 120 12.27 -9.65 0.45
C ASN A 120 13.20 -9.19 -0.68
N ARG A 121 12.77 -9.36 -1.94
CA ARG A 121 13.56 -8.87 -3.09
C ARG A 121 13.75 -7.37 -3.05
N VAL A 122 12.69 -6.60 -2.76
CA VAL A 122 12.77 -5.14 -2.67
C VAL A 122 13.73 -4.70 -1.56
N GLU A 123 13.63 -5.32 -0.37
CA GLU A 123 14.55 -5.02 0.74
C GLU A 123 16.01 -5.30 0.37
N MET A 124 16.28 -6.44 -0.28
CA MET A 124 17.62 -6.77 -0.78
C MET A 124 18.14 -5.79 -1.82
N ASP A 125 17.28 -5.32 -2.73
CA ASP A 125 17.64 -4.32 -3.73
C ASP A 125 18.00 -2.99 -3.06
N LEU A 126 17.21 -2.56 -2.09
CA LEU A 126 17.44 -1.31 -1.35
C LEU A 126 18.71 -1.35 -0.52
N ALA A 127 19.04 -2.49 0.11
CA ALA A 127 20.28 -2.66 0.86
C ALA A 127 21.55 -2.54 -0.01
N ARG A 128 21.42 -2.63 -1.34
CA ARG A 128 22.52 -2.46 -2.30
C ARG A 128 22.65 -1.02 -2.80
N LEU A 129 21.68 -0.15 -2.51
CA LEU A 129 21.75 1.25 -2.93
C LEU A 129 22.78 2.01 -2.09
N PRO A 130 23.48 2.97 -2.70
CA PRO A 130 24.35 3.88 -1.95
C PRO A 130 23.50 4.69 -0.95
N ALA A 131 24.06 4.99 0.22
CA ALA A 131 23.41 5.87 1.18
C ALA A 131 23.20 7.25 0.53
N VAL A 132 21.95 7.70 0.45
CA VAL A 132 21.60 9.05 -0.01
C VAL A 132 21.50 9.95 1.21
N ASN A 133 22.47 10.86 1.38
CA ASN A 133 22.37 11.93 2.38
C ASN A 133 21.41 12.99 1.85
N LEU A 134 20.21 13.07 2.41
CA LEU A 134 19.21 14.08 2.05
C LEU A 134 19.50 15.47 2.68
N ASP A 135 20.59 15.57 3.45
CA ASP A 135 21.00 16.80 4.14
C ASP A 135 21.77 17.80 3.25
N ASP A 136 22.14 17.43 2.03
CA ASP A 136 22.95 18.30 1.14
C ASP A 136 22.16 19.44 0.45
N GLU A 137 20.83 19.51 0.59
CA GLU A 137 20.02 20.58 -0.02
C GLU A 137 19.81 21.83 0.86
N SER A 138 20.40 21.92 2.06
CA SER A 138 20.29 23.15 2.89
C SER A 138 21.40 24.19 2.65
N SER A 139 22.33 23.95 1.72
CA SER A 139 23.48 24.83 1.50
C SER A 139 23.51 25.44 0.09
N SER A 140 22.38 25.98 -0.37
CA SER A 140 22.40 27.01 -1.42
C SER A 140 21.17 27.92 -1.33
N LYS A 141 21.28 28.97 -0.52
CA LYS A 141 20.51 30.20 -0.65
C LYS A 141 21.41 31.41 -0.47
#